data_AF-A0A1H6FDF2-F1
#
_entry.id   AF-A0A1H6FDF2-F1
#
_cell.length_a   1.000
_cell.length_b   1.000
_cell.length_c   1.000
_cell.angle_alpha   90.00
_cell.angle_beta   90.00
_cell.angle_gamma   90.00
#
_symmetry.space_group_name_H-M   'P 1'
#
loop_
_entity.id
_entity.type
_entity.pdbx_description
1 polymer ?
#
loop_
_entity_poly.entity_id
_entity_poly.type
_entity_poly.pdbx_seq_one_letter_code
_entity_poly.pdbx_strand_id
1 'polypeptide(L)'
;MTKPMIIYGNMPYKKIALTTEPGVLQLLYWDLWIALMLVEKCDKDWDTLLQHIRGQIKAAHYKQSGGEALAAHIHRLRELLDKENISIAAVYADADEALLIKQKKKALKKVWALDFQGKEKTEWMLQTPRLIKKAHAMRGYWHRFPVNPLKYASVLEKKYKKSGYYTEDQSFSLEDKLNAFFNKLPARISPAENFAAHRAFLSVIIEKMEMVDDSYGVIGDLYIEVFRKYIEWDRTKLEIRPEDFFQDILELIIWEDYGMTDSYEADFFKALSSAERPIVKAILIRQQEELASAWLDYQSKNAAKMLEKYKLR
;
A
#
# COMPACT_ATOMS: atom_id res chain seq x y z
N MET A 1 26.23 -14.75 -33.42
CA MET A 1 25.27 -14.79 -32.28
C MET A 1 24.28 -13.66 -32.44
N THR A 2 23.01 -13.96 -32.67
CA THR A 2 21.92 -12.98 -32.72
C THR A 2 21.75 -12.34 -31.34
N LYS A 3 21.98 -11.03 -31.22
CA LYS A 3 21.75 -10.30 -29.95
C LYS A 3 20.29 -10.52 -29.54
N PRO A 4 19.99 -10.98 -28.32
CA PRO A 4 18.62 -11.20 -27.88
C PRO A 4 17.81 -9.91 -28.02
N MET A 5 16.61 -10.02 -28.59
CA MET A 5 15.71 -8.87 -28.73
C MET A 5 15.29 -8.42 -27.33
N ILE A 6 15.69 -7.22 -26.93
CA ILE A 6 15.35 -6.66 -25.61
C ILE A 6 13.89 -6.21 -25.66
N ILE A 7 13.01 -7.01 -25.05
CA ILE A 7 11.57 -6.77 -25.10
C ILE A 7 11.13 -5.91 -23.91
N TYR A 8 11.59 -6.21 -22.70
CA TYR A 8 11.08 -5.61 -21.46
C TYR A 8 12.18 -5.10 -20.51
N GLY A 9 11.82 -4.12 -19.66
CA GLY A 9 12.74 -3.52 -18.69
C GLY A 9 13.15 -4.46 -17.55
N ASN A 10 12.31 -5.46 -17.24
CA ASN A 10 12.58 -6.48 -16.23
C ASN A 10 13.50 -7.62 -16.71
N MET A 11 14.03 -7.53 -17.93
CA MET A 11 15.02 -8.49 -18.42
C MET A 11 16.41 -8.20 -17.82
N PRO A 12 17.22 -9.23 -17.54
CA PRO A 12 18.61 -9.07 -17.13
C PRO A 12 19.43 -8.23 -18.11
N TYR A 13 20.27 -7.36 -17.58
CA TYR A 13 21.15 -6.48 -18.34
C TYR A 13 22.64 -6.74 -18.03
N LYS A 14 23.06 -6.50 -16.79
CA LYS A 14 24.48 -6.56 -16.39
C LYS A 14 24.62 -7.17 -15.00
N LYS A 15 25.77 -7.76 -14.71
CA LYS A 15 26.17 -8.20 -13.38
C LYS A 15 27.31 -7.33 -12.85
N ILE A 16 27.24 -6.88 -11.60
CA ILE A 16 28.31 -6.13 -10.93
C ILE A 16 28.72 -6.90 -9.66
N ALA A 17 30.02 -7.09 -9.45
CA ALA A 17 30.53 -7.71 -8.23
C ALA A 17 30.25 -6.83 -7.01
N LEU A 18 29.78 -7.43 -5.92
CA LEU A 18 29.51 -6.74 -4.67
C LEU A 18 30.81 -6.47 -3.90
N THR A 19 30.83 -5.40 -3.11
CA THR A 19 32.01 -5.00 -2.32
C THR A 19 31.95 -5.51 -0.89
N THR A 20 30.75 -5.71 -0.34
CA THR A 20 30.55 -6.01 1.09
C THR A 20 30.42 -7.50 1.41
N GLU A 21 29.94 -8.32 0.46
CA GLU A 21 29.80 -9.78 0.61
C GLU A 21 30.17 -10.49 -0.69
N PRO A 22 30.62 -11.76 -0.66
CA PRO A 22 30.83 -12.55 -1.87
C PRO A 22 29.49 -12.74 -2.59
N GLY A 23 29.25 -11.93 -3.63
CA GLY A 23 28.00 -11.89 -4.35
C GLY A 23 28.06 -11.04 -5.60
N VAL A 24 26.98 -11.07 -6.37
CA VAL A 24 26.85 -10.32 -7.62
C VAL A 24 25.49 -9.65 -7.67
N LEU A 25 25.48 -8.34 -7.91
CA LEU A 25 24.29 -7.58 -8.22
C LEU A 25 23.87 -7.81 -9.67
N GLN A 26 22.70 -8.42 -9.88
CA GLN A 26 22.08 -8.53 -11.20
C GLN A 26 21.27 -7.25 -11.49
N LEU A 27 21.79 -6.44 -12.40
CA LEU A 27 21.08 -5.30 -12.97
C LEU A 27 20.13 -5.74 -14.09
N LEU A 28 19.02 -5.02 -14.19
CA LEU A 28 17.97 -5.11 -15.19
C LEU A 28 18.06 -3.92 -16.16
N TYR A 29 17.33 -3.98 -17.28
CA TYR A 29 17.27 -2.84 -18.21
C TYR A 29 16.61 -1.60 -17.59
N TRP A 30 15.75 -1.77 -16.59
CA TRP A 30 15.23 -0.65 -15.80
C TRP A 30 16.34 0.16 -15.12
N ASP A 31 17.34 -0.51 -14.54
CA ASP A 31 18.47 0.16 -13.87
C ASP A 31 19.25 1.00 -14.87
N LEU A 32 19.50 0.46 -16.07
CA LEU A 32 20.15 1.20 -17.16
C LEU A 32 19.33 2.41 -17.60
N TRP A 33 18.01 2.25 -17.77
CA TRP A 33 17.15 3.36 -18.20
C TRP A 33 17.07 4.46 -17.17
N ILE A 34 17.03 4.12 -15.88
CA ILE A 34 17.06 5.07 -14.77
C ILE A 34 18.41 5.79 -14.76
N ALA A 35 19.53 5.06 -14.86
CA ALA A 35 20.86 5.65 -14.89
C ALA A 35 21.04 6.63 -16.06
N LEU A 36 20.50 6.30 -17.24
CA LEU A 36 20.51 7.18 -18.41
C LEU A 36 19.74 8.48 -18.15
N MET A 37 18.54 8.42 -17.56
CA MET A 37 17.77 9.64 -17.26
C MET A 37 18.42 10.47 -16.16
N LEU A 38 18.99 9.83 -15.13
CA LEU A 38 19.72 10.53 -14.08
C LEU A 38 20.87 11.35 -14.65
N VAL A 39 21.67 10.78 -15.54
CA VAL A 39 22.81 11.47 -16.16
C VAL A 39 22.38 12.54 -17.13
N GLU A 40 21.38 12.28 -17.99
CA GLU A 40 21.02 13.19 -19.07
C GLU A 40 20.07 14.31 -18.68
N LYS A 41 19.27 14.12 -17.63
CA LYS A 41 18.17 15.02 -17.27
C LYS A 41 18.22 15.54 -15.85
N CYS A 42 19.06 14.94 -14.99
CA CYS A 42 19.03 15.22 -13.56
C CYS A 42 20.42 15.41 -12.96
N ASP A 43 21.49 15.54 -13.74
CA ASP A 43 22.87 15.73 -13.23
C ASP A 43 23.29 14.70 -12.17
N LYS A 44 22.80 13.46 -12.30
CA LYS A 44 22.95 12.35 -11.35
C LYS A 44 22.27 12.54 -9.99
N ASP A 45 21.38 13.52 -9.86
CA ASP A 45 20.56 13.73 -8.68
C ASP A 45 19.28 12.89 -8.72
N TRP A 46 19.19 11.97 -7.76
CA TRP A 46 18.03 11.11 -7.54
C TRP A 46 16.78 11.91 -7.19
N ASP A 47 16.93 12.98 -6.40
CA ASP A 47 15.80 13.73 -5.88
C ASP A 47 15.15 14.54 -7.00
N THR A 48 15.94 15.10 -7.93
CA THR A 48 15.44 15.73 -9.15
C THR A 48 14.63 14.75 -10.02
N LEU A 49 15.09 13.51 -10.23
CA LEU A 49 14.33 12.51 -10.99
C LEU A 49 13.00 12.15 -10.28
N LEU A 50 13.07 11.94 -8.97
CA LEU A 50 11.91 11.63 -8.14
C LEU A 50 10.89 12.78 -8.15
N GLN A 51 11.33 14.03 -8.06
CA GLN A 51 10.47 15.21 -8.18
C GLN A 51 9.79 15.31 -9.54
N HIS A 52 10.51 15.02 -10.63
CA HIS A 52 9.91 14.95 -11.97
C HIS A 52 8.79 13.90 -12.04
N ILE A 53 9.03 12.70 -11.52
CA ILE A 53 8.02 11.62 -11.46
C ILE A 53 6.80 12.08 -10.64
N ARG A 54 7.02 12.69 -9.47
CA ARG A 54 5.93 13.22 -8.64
C ARG A 54 5.14 14.32 -9.37
N GLY A 55 5.80 15.17 -10.15
CA GLY A 55 5.16 16.16 -11.01
C GLY A 55 4.28 15.52 -12.09
N GLN A 56 4.75 14.44 -12.73
CA GLN A 56 3.95 13.68 -13.70
C GLN A 56 2.70 13.05 -13.08
N ILE A 57 2.81 12.51 -11.86
CA ILE A 57 1.66 11.96 -11.12
C ILE A 57 0.63 13.05 -10.83
N LYS A 58 1.08 14.23 -10.36
CA LYS A 58 0.20 15.36 -10.06
C LYS A 58 -0.50 15.92 -11.31
N ALA A 59 0.18 15.91 -12.46
CA ALA A 59 -0.39 16.39 -13.72
C ALA A 59 -1.42 15.41 -14.31
N ALA A 60 -1.32 14.12 -14.00
CA ALA A 60 -2.16 13.09 -14.60
C ALA A 60 -2.39 11.91 -13.64
N HIS A 61 -3.56 11.86 -13.01
CA HIS A 61 -3.93 10.80 -12.05
C HIS A 61 -3.76 9.38 -12.59
N TYR A 62 -4.04 9.12 -13.88
CA TYR A 62 -3.85 7.79 -14.48
C TYR A 62 -2.39 7.31 -14.45
N LYS A 63 -1.41 8.21 -14.28
CA LYS A 63 0.01 7.87 -14.15
C LYS A 63 0.41 7.48 -12.74
N GLN A 64 -0.46 7.60 -11.75
CA GLN A 64 -0.14 7.36 -10.35
C GLN A 64 0.43 5.96 -10.10
N SER A 65 -0.24 4.91 -10.61
CA SER A 65 0.25 3.53 -10.45
C SER A 65 1.63 3.29 -11.08
N GLY A 66 1.91 3.93 -12.23
CA GLY A 66 3.22 3.84 -12.88
C GLY A 66 4.28 4.64 -12.13
N GLY A 67 3.96 5.86 -11.72
CA GLY A 67 4.90 6.71 -10.98
C GLY A 67 5.26 6.15 -9.60
N GLU A 68 4.29 5.67 -8.82
CA GLU A 68 4.54 4.99 -7.54
C GLU A 68 5.40 3.73 -7.72
N ALA A 69 5.14 2.94 -8.76
CA ALA A 69 5.93 1.76 -9.10
C ALA A 69 7.39 2.12 -9.43
N LEU A 70 7.60 3.12 -10.29
CA LEU A 70 8.95 3.54 -10.68
C LEU A 70 9.71 4.15 -9.50
N ALA A 71 9.05 4.96 -8.67
CA ALA A 71 9.65 5.52 -7.46
C ALA A 71 10.11 4.41 -6.50
N ALA A 72 9.29 3.36 -6.30
CA ALA A 72 9.67 2.22 -5.47
C ALA A 72 10.95 1.54 -5.97
N HIS A 73 11.07 1.35 -7.28
CA HIS A 73 12.28 0.77 -7.88
C HIS A 73 13.50 1.69 -7.75
N ILE A 74 13.32 3.01 -7.95
CA ILE A 74 14.39 4.00 -7.78
C ILE A 74 14.93 4.00 -6.35
N HIS A 75 14.05 4.03 -5.33
CA HIS A 75 14.48 3.99 -3.93
C HIS A 75 15.29 2.73 -3.62
N ARG A 76 14.82 1.56 -4.07
CA ARG A 76 15.54 0.30 -3.86
C ARG A 76 16.88 0.25 -4.59
N LEU A 77 16.93 0.74 -5.82
CA LEU A 77 18.18 0.83 -6.57
C LEU A 77 19.18 1.75 -5.86
N ARG A 78 18.75 2.94 -5.41
CA ARG A 78 19.60 3.88 -4.65
C ARG A 78 20.12 3.25 -3.37
N GLU A 79 19.23 2.70 -2.52
CA GLU A 79 19.61 2.03 -1.28
C GLU A 79 20.65 0.93 -1.50
N LEU A 80 20.47 0.12 -2.55
CA LEU A 80 21.35 -1.00 -2.86
C LEU A 80 22.72 -0.52 -3.38
N LEU A 81 22.74 0.47 -4.26
CA LEU A 81 23.97 1.07 -4.76
C LEU A 81 24.76 1.77 -3.63
N ASP A 82 24.06 2.51 -2.77
CA ASP A 82 24.67 3.20 -1.62
C ASP A 82 25.25 2.18 -0.62
N LYS A 83 24.52 1.11 -0.30
CA LYS A 83 24.98 0.03 0.59
C LYS A 83 26.28 -0.62 0.09
N GLU A 84 26.36 -0.85 -1.22
CA GLU A 84 27.50 -1.53 -1.86
C GLU A 84 28.59 -0.54 -2.32
N ASN A 85 28.43 0.76 -2.02
CA ASN A 85 29.32 1.84 -2.45
C ASN A 85 29.59 1.84 -3.98
N ILE A 86 28.55 1.54 -4.77
CA ILE A 86 28.59 1.47 -6.23
C ILE A 86 28.03 2.76 -6.79
N SER A 87 28.83 3.51 -7.57
CA SER A 87 28.31 4.71 -8.22
C SER A 87 27.32 4.35 -9.33
N ILE A 88 26.34 5.23 -9.59
CA ILE A 88 25.40 5.08 -10.71
C ILE A 88 26.11 4.98 -12.08
N ALA A 89 27.34 5.52 -12.20
CA ALA A 89 28.12 5.41 -13.43
C ALA A 89 28.52 3.97 -13.76
N ALA A 90 28.70 3.12 -12.75
CA ALA A 90 29.04 1.71 -12.94
C ALA A 90 27.94 0.91 -13.67
N VAL A 91 26.69 1.40 -13.64
CA VAL A 91 25.56 0.79 -14.36
C VAL A 91 25.76 0.86 -15.87
N TYR A 92 26.34 1.94 -16.40
CA TYR A 92 26.48 2.14 -17.85
C TYR A 92 27.94 2.19 -18.36
N ALA A 93 28.95 2.13 -17.47
CA ALA A 93 30.37 2.31 -17.83
C ALA A 93 30.87 1.39 -18.97
N ASP A 94 30.42 0.14 -19.00
CA ASP A 94 30.89 -0.88 -19.97
C ASP A 94 29.91 -1.10 -21.14
N ALA A 95 28.92 -0.23 -21.26
CA ALA A 95 27.90 -0.35 -22.30
C ALA A 95 28.41 0.21 -23.64
N ASP A 96 28.22 -0.57 -24.70
CA ASP A 96 28.48 -0.13 -26.07
C ASP A 96 27.67 1.13 -26.45
N GLU A 97 28.29 2.08 -27.15
CA GLU A 97 27.67 3.37 -27.49
C GLU A 97 26.39 3.20 -28.31
N ALA A 98 26.38 2.25 -29.27
CA ALA A 98 25.19 1.99 -30.08
C ALA A 98 24.06 1.38 -29.24
N LEU A 99 24.37 0.57 -28.22
CA LEU A 99 23.39 0.13 -27.23
C LEU A 99 22.83 1.33 -26.45
N LEU A 100 23.69 2.21 -25.93
CA LEU A 100 23.25 3.37 -25.16
C LEU A 100 22.31 4.26 -25.97
N ILE A 101 22.67 4.60 -27.22
CA ILE A 101 21.80 5.38 -28.13
C ILE A 101 20.42 4.73 -28.28
N LYS A 102 20.38 3.40 -28.47
CA LYS A 102 19.12 2.67 -28.59
C LYS A 102 18.31 2.69 -27.30
N GLN A 103 18.96 2.54 -26.14
CA GLN A 103 18.28 2.50 -24.84
C GLN A 103 17.81 3.87 -24.36
N LYS A 104 18.46 4.98 -24.77
CA LYS A 104 18.01 6.35 -24.46
C LYS A 104 16.57 6.61 -24.89
N LYS A 105 16.18 6.18 -26.10
CA LYS A 105 14.79 6.30 -26.58
C LYS A 105 13.80 5.56 -25.68
N LYS A 106 14.18 4.37 -25.19
CA LYS A 106 13.37 3.61 -24.24
C LYS A 106 13.34 4.28 -22.87
N ALA A 107 14.47 4.77 -22.37
CA ALA A 107 14.56 5.48 -21.10
C ALA A 107 13.65 6.72 -21.07
N LEU A 108 13.67 7.55 -22.12
CA LEU A 108 12.76 8.68 -22.26
C LEU A 108 11.29 8.25 -22.20
N LYS A 109 10.92 7.20 -22.94
CA LYS A 109 9.54 6.71 -22.96
C LYS A 109 9.10 6.12 -21.60
N LYS A 110 9.96 5.26 -21.04
CA LYS A 110 9.62 4.38 -19.91
C LYS A 110 9.78 5.08 -18.56
N VAL A 111 10.88 5.80 -18.37
CA VAL A 111 11.22 6.48 -17.11
C VAL A 111 10.70 7.92 -17.13
N TRP A 112 10.99 8.68 -18.19
CA TRP A 112 10.64 10.11 -18.21
C TRP A 112 9.15 10.37 -18.46
N ALA A 113 8.53 9.64 -19.40
CA ALA A 113 7.12 9.80 -19.74
C ALA A 113 6.16 8.87 -18.98
N LEU A 114 6.71 7.88 -18.23
CA LEU A 114 5.97 6.84 -17.49
C LEU A 114 5.09 5.94 -18.38
N ASP A 115 5.49 5.70 -19.63
CA ASP A 115 4.73 4.87 -20.57
C ASP A 115 5.22 3.41 -20.56
N PHE A 116 4.73 2.63 -19.59
CA PHE A 116 5.00 1.20 -19.47
C PHE A 116 3.80 0.40 -18.98
N GLN A 117 3.78 -0.88 -19.35
CA GLN A 117 2.71 -1.82 -19.02
C GLN A 117 3.04 -2.63 -17.76
N GLY A 118 2.01 -3.20 -17.12
CA GLY A 118 2.15 -4.03 -15.92
C GLY A 118 3.17 -5.17 -16.07
N LYS A 119 3.19 -5.86 -17.22
CA LYS A 119 4.12 -6.97 -17.50
C LYS A 119 5.60 -6.56 -17.57
N GLU A 120 5.89 -5.26 -17.66
CA GLU A 120 7.25 -4.73 -17.69
C GLU A 120 7.78 -4.42 -16.28
N LYS A 121 6.90 -4.42 -15.26
CA LYS A 121 7.27 -4.09 -13.87
C LYS A 121 8.23 -5.15 -13.32
N THR A 122 9.17 -4.68 -12.51
CA THR A 122 10.03 -5.54 -11.68
C THR A 122 9.32 -5.88 -10.37
N GLU A 123 9.87 -6.82 -9.59
CA GLU A 123 9.34 -7.13 -8.26
C GLU A 123 9.29 -5.89 -7.35
N TRP A 124 10.32 -5.03 -7.40
CA TRP A 124 10.33 -3.77 -6.63
C TRP A 124 9.23 -2.80 -7.08
N MET A 125 8.92 -2.75 -8.38
CA MET A 125 7.82 -1.95 -8.92
C MET A 125 6.44 -2.48 -8.55
N LEU A 126 6.33 -3.77 -8.23
CA LEU A 126 5.09 -4.38 -7.75
C LEU A 126 4.88 -4.13 -6.25
N GLN A 127 5.94 -3.86 -5.49
CA GLN A 127 5.91 -3.60 -4.05
C GLN A 127 5.91 -2.09 -3.76
N THR A 128 4.87 -1.39 -4.20
CA THR A 128 4.76 0.06 -3.98
C THR A 128 4.54 0.39 -2.50
N PRO A 129 4.92 1.59 -2.03
CA PRO A 129 4.62 2.04 -0.67
C PRO A 129 3.13 1.94 -0.34
N ARG A 130 2.25 2.21 -1.33
CA ARG A 130 0.80 2.07 -1.19
C ARG A 130 0.40 0.65 -0.82
N LEU A 131 0.88 -0.34 -1.58
CA LEU A 131 0.53 -1.74 -1.35
C LEU A 131 1.06 -2.24 -0.01
N ILE A 132 2.31 -1.91 0.32
CA ILE A 132 2.93 -2.30 1.60
C ILE A 132 2.17 -1.68 2.77
N LYS A 133 1.91 -0.37 2.74
CA LYS A 133 1.24 0.32 3.85
C LYS A 133 -0.24 -0.04 3.95
N LYS A 134 -0.95 -0.26 2.83
CA LYS A 134 -2.33 -0.79 2.86
C LYS A 134 -2.37 -2.18 3.50
N ALA A 135 -1.50 -3.10 3.08
CA ALA A 135 -1.44 -4.45 3.66
C ALA A 135 -1.11 -4.41 5.17
N HIS A 136 -0.21 -3.50 5.56
CA HIS A 136 0.10 -3.25 6.96
C HIS A 136 -1.09 -2.70 7.75
N ALA A 137 -1.81 -1.71 7.22
CA ALA A 137 -3.02 -1.17 7.84
C ALA A 137 -4.12 -2.22 8.00
N MET A 138 -4.20 -3.20 7.09
CA MET A 138 -5.20 -4.27 7.17
C MET A 138 -4.81 -5.35 8.18
N ARG A 139 -3.53 -5.75 8.25
CA ARG A 139 -3.12 -6.98 8.95
C ARG A 139 -1.87 -6.86 9.85
N GLY A 140 -1.12 -5.77 9.75
CA GLY A 140 0.22 -5.61 10.35
C GLY A 140 0.24 -5.70 11.87
N TYR A 141 -0.82 -5.23 12.55
CA TYR A 141 -0.90 -5.20 14.02
C TYR A 141 -1.61 -6.41 14.65
N TRP A 142 -2.09 -7.35 13.86
CA TRP A 142 -2.89 -8.48 14.34
C TRP A 142 -2.17 -9.37 15.36
N HIS A 143 -0.83 -9.44 15.30
CA HIS A 143 -0.01 -10.18 16.26
C HIS A 143 -0.03 -9.58 17.68
N ARG A 144 -0.51 -8.33 17.82
CA ARG A 144 -0.60 -7.61 19.10
C ARG A 144 -1.96 -7.75 19.77
N PHE A 145 -2.92 -8.36 19.08
CA PHE A 145 -4.26 -8.57 19.59
C PHE A 145 -4.22 -9.79 20.52
N PRO A 146 -4.98 -9.79 21.63
CA PRO A 146 -5.06 -10.96 22.50
C PRO A 146 -5.56 -12.21 21.76
N VAL A 147 -6.42 -12.02 20.76
CA VAL A 147 -6.78 -13.04 19.78
C VAL A 147 -6.41 -12.55 18.39
N ASN A 148 -5.55 -13.29 17.69
CA ASN A 148 -5.15 -12.94 16.34
C ASN A 148 -6.32 -13.10 15.34
N PRO A 149 -6.73 -12.04 14.61
CA PRO A 149 -7.80 -12.09 13.61
C PRO A 149 -7.61 -13.07 12.44
N LEU A 150 -6.37 -13.55 12.20
CA LEU A 150 -6.02 -14.34 11.02
C LEU A 150 -6.92 -15.57 10.79
N LYS A 151 -7.29 -16.30 11.86
CA LYS A 151 -8.15 -17.49 11.73
C LYS A 151 -9.52 -17.14 11.15
N TYR A 152 -10.06 -15.96 11.52
CA TYR A 152 -11.34 -15.47 11.04
C TYR A 152 -11.24 -14.94 9.61
N ALA A 153 -10.17 -14.21 9.31
CA ALA A 153 -9.91 -13.71 7.97
C ALA A 153 -9.84 -14.85 6.94
N SER A 154 -9.14 -15.95 7.26
CA SER A 154 -9.08 -17.13 6.41
C SER A 154 -10.44 -17.80 6.17
N VAL A 155 -11.41 -17.67 7.08
CA VAL A 155 -12.78 -18.17 6.88
C VAL A 155 -13.58 -17.23 5.98
N LEU A 156 -13.42 -15.92 6.16
CA LEU A 156 -14.08 -14.87 5.36
C LEU A 156 -13.58 -14.86 3.92
N GLU A 157 -12.27 -14.96 3.70
CA GLU A 157 -11.65 -15.03 2.37
C GLU A 157 -12.23 -16.18 1.52
N LYS A 158 -12.55 -17.32 2.16
CA LYS A 158 -13.15 -18.49 1.49
C LYS A 158 -14.61 -18.26 1.05
N LYS A 159 -15.27 -17.17 1.49
CA LYS A 159 -16.59 -16.76 0.99
C LYS A 159 -16.51 -16.12 -0.39
N TYR A 160 -15.34 -15.57 -0.73
CA TYR A 160 -15.12 -14.91 -2.01
C TYR A 160 -14.80 -15.91 -3.13
N LYS A 161 -15.11 -15.53 -4.36
CA LYS A 161 -14.62 -16.21 -5.56
C LYS A 161 -13.09 -16.16 -5.56
N LYS A 162 -12.45 -17.24 -6.04
CA LYS A 162 -10.99 -17.28 -6.22
C LYS A 162 -10.51 -16.32 -7.32
N SER A 163 -11.36 -16.03 -8.30
CA SER A 163 -11.06 -15.17 -9.45
C SER A 163 -12.33 -14.57 -10.04
N GLY A 164 -12.18 -13.47 -10.78
CA GLY A 164 -13.28 -12.76 -11.42
C GLY A 164 -13.95 -11.76 -10.48
N TYR A 165 -15.03 -11.17 -10.97
CA TYR A 165 -15.78 -10.11 -10.27
C TYR A 165 -17.17 -10.60 -9.86
N TYR A 166 -17.74 -9.97 -8.83
CA TYR A 166 -19.15 -10.05 -8.49
C TYR A 166 -19.88 -8.93 -9.22
N THR A 167 -20.96 -9.26 -9.92
CA THR A 167 -21.86 -8.27 -10.51
C THR A 167 -22.73 -7.63 -9.43
N GLU A 168 -23.39 -6.52 -9.75
CA GLU A 168 -24.34 -5.84 -8.86
C GLU A 168 -25.37 -6.80 -8.22
N ASP A 169 -26.01 -7.67 -8.99
CA ASP A 169 -26.97 -8.66 -8.44
C ASP A 169 -26.32 -9.72 -7.53
N GLN A 170 -25.06 -10.06 -7.81
CA GLN A 170 -24.33 -11.06 -7.04
C GLN A 170 -23.83 -10.51 -5.69
N SER A 171 -23.84 -9.19 -5.51
CA SER A 171 -23.49 -8.54 -4.25
C SER A 171 -24.44 -8.94 -3.11
N PHE A 172 -25.75 -9.04 -3.36
CA PHE A 172 -26.74 -9.52 -2.38
C PHE A 172 -26.44 -10.94 -1.89
N SER A 173 -26.20 -11.86 -2.82
CA SER A 173 -25.84 -13.25 -2.45
C SER A 173 -24.49 -13.36 -1.75
N LEU A 174 -23.60 -12.37 -1.93
CA LEU A 174 -22.35 -12.29 -1.20
C LEU A 174 -22.57 -11.70 0.20
N GLU A 175 -23.38 -10.65 0.32
CA GLU A 175 -23.82 -10.03 1.58
C GLU A 175 -24.41 -11.09 2.50
N ASP A 176 -25.39 -11.88 2.05
CA ASP A 176 -25.97 -13.01 2.82
C ASP A 176 -24.90 -13.97 3.36
N LYS A 177 -23.91 -14.32 2.53
CA LYS A 177 -22.82 -15.24 2.90
C LYS A 177 -21.87 -14.65 3.93
N LEU A 178 -21.61 -13.36 3.82
CA LEU A 178 -20.74 -12.60 4.72
C LEU A 178 -21.46 -12.34 6.04
N ASN A 179 -22.73 -11.97 6.03
CA ASN A 179 -23.54 -11.79 7.23
C ASN A 179 -23.68 -13.11 8.02
N ALA A 180 -23.89 -14.23 7.31
CA ALA A 180 -23.93 -15.57 7.91
C ALA A 180 -22.61 -16.02 8.58
N PHE A 181 -21.49 -15.29 8.40
CA PHE A 181 -20.26 -15.53 9.15
C PHE A 181 -20.48 -15.33 10.66
N PHE A 182 -21.13 -14.24 11.07
CA PHE A 182 -21.35 -13.94 12.48
C PHE A 182 -22.31 -14.94 13.13
N ASN A 183 -23.29 -15.44 12.39
CA ASN A 183 -24.23 -16.48 12.86
C ASN A 183 -23.55 -17.82 13.17
N LYS A 184 -22.33 -18.04 12.67
CA LYS A 184 -21.55 -19.27 12.90
C LYS A 184 -20.55 -19.13 14.05
N LEU A 185 -20.44 -17.96 14.65
CA LEU A 185 -19.63 -17.77 15.85
C LEU A 185 -20.30 -18.49 17.04
N PRO A 186 -19.51 -19.03 18.00
CA PRO A 186 -20.07 -19.67 19.18
C PRO A 186 -21.00 -18.73 19.97
N ALA A 187 -22.11 -19.26 20.49
CA ALA A 187 -23.06 -18.49 21.30
C ALA A 187 -22.43 -17.85 22.55
N ARG A 188 -21.33 -18.42 23.06
CA ARG A 188 -20.49 -17.86 24.14
C ARG A 188 -19.07 -17.61 23.62
N ILE A 189 -18.94 -16.63 22.74
CA ILE A 189 -17.64 -16.14 22.28
C ILE A 189 -17.09 -15.10 23.27
N SER A 190 -15.78 -15.09 23.52
CA SER A 190 -15.17 -14.09 24.38
C SER A 190 -15.17 -12.70 23.72
N PRO A 191 -15.11 -11.59 24.49
CA PRO A 191 -14.97 -10.25 23.94
C PRO A 191 -13.80 -10.11 22.95
N ALA A 192 -12.62 -10.62 23.30
CA ALA A 192 -11.43 -10.57 22.45
C ALA A 192 -11.60 -11.37 21.16
N GLU A 193 -12.24 -12.55 21.22
CA GLU A 193 -12.52 -13.35 20.03
C GLU A 193 -13.54 -12.67 19.11
N ASN A 194 -14.57 -12.05 19.67
CA ASN A 194 -15.58 -11.34 18.89
C ASN A 194 -14.99 -10.07 18.24
N PHE A 195 -14.17 -9.33 18.98
CA PHE A 195 -13.41 -8.19 18.48
C PHE A 195 -12.50 -8.58 17.30
N ALA A 196 -11.74 -9.68 17.46
CA ALA A 196 -10.88 -10.20 16.39
C ALA A 196 -11.69 -10.64 15.15
N ALA A 197 -12.87 -11.21 15.32
CA ALA A 197 -13.75 -11.59 14.22
C ALA A 197 -14.26 -10.36 13.43
N HIS A 198 -14.66 -9.29 14.14
CA HIS A 198 -15.05 -8.02 13.52
C HIS A 198 -13.88 -7.37 12.78
N ARG A 199 -12.68 -7.32 13.39
CA ARG A 199 -11.51 -6.75 12.73
C ARG A 199 -11.12 -7.50 11.45
N ALA A 200 -11.17 -8.83 11.49
CA ALA A 200 -10.95 -9.67 10.32
C ALA A 200 -11.96 -9.36 9.21
N PHE A 201 -13.24 -9.20 9.57
CA PHE A 201 -14.30 -8.81 8.63
C PHE A 201 -13.94 -7.53 7.90
N LEU A 202 -13.71 -6.43 8.64
CA LEU A 202 -13.42 -5.11 8.07
C LEU A 202 -12.22 -5.16 7.10
N SER A 203 -11.16 -5.89 7.49
CA SER A 203 -9.97 -6.02 6.65
C SER A 203 -10.25 -6.74 5.34
N VAL A 204 -10.94 -7.89 5.41
CA VAL A 204 -11.20 -8.72 4.24
C VAL A 204 -12.13 -8.00 3.27
N ILE A 205 -13.13 -7.25 3.75
CA ILE A 205 -13.99 -6.46 2.85
C ILE A 205 -13.15 -5.44 2.07
N ILE A 206 -12.35 -4.60 2.76
CA ILE A 206 -11.52 -3.57 2.08
C ILE A 206 -10.56 -4.19 1.05
N GLU A 207 -9.95 -5.33 1.38
CA GLU A 207 -9.01 -6.00 0.47
C GLU A 207 -9.70 -6.66 -0.73
N LYS A 208 -11.00 -6.96 -0.61
CA LYS A 208 -11.80 -7.62 -1.65
C LYS A 208 -12.76 -6.69 -2.37
N MET A 209 -12.88 -5.43 -1.95
CA MET A 209 -13.89 -4.51 -2.46
C MET A 209 -13.74 -4.28 -3.97
N GLU A 210 -12.51 -4.21 -4.49
CA GLU A 210 -12.23 -4.10 -5.93
C GLU A 210 -12.77 -5.29 -6.76
N MET A 211 -13.12 -6.41 -6.13
CA MET A 211 -13.71 -7.57 -6.80
C MET A 211 -15.25 -7.50 -6.85
N VAL A 212 -15.86 -6.52 -6.22
CA VAL A 212 -17.31 -6.42 -6.05
C VAL A 212 -17.83 -5.15 -6.70
N ASP A 213 -18.72 -5.33 -7.67
CA ASP A 213 -19.62 -4.26 -8.10
C ASP A 213 -20.71 -4.12 -7.04
N ASP A 214 -20.52 -3.17 -6.12
CA ASP A 214 -21.45 -2.86 -5.03
C ASP A 214 -22.30 -1.64 -5.36
N SER A 215 -22.77 -1.51 -6.62
CA SER A 215 -23.56 -0.35 -7.04
C SER A 215 -24.88 -0.18 -6.27
N TYR A 216 -25.39 -1.26 -5.65
CA TYR A 216 -26.53 -1.22 -4.73
C TYR A 216 -26.16 -0.90 -3.28
N GLY A 217 -24.86 -0.85 -2.93
CA GLY A 217 -24.34 -0.46 -1.62
C GLY A 217 -24.49 -1.49 -0.49
N VAL A 218 -24.93 -2.71 -0.79
CA VAL A 218 -25.26 -3.72 0.24
C VAL A 218 -24.04 -4.22 1.01
N ILE A 219 -22.88 -4.31 0.36
CA ILE A 219 -21.64 -4.66 1.04
C ILE A 219 -21.14 -3.48 1.88
N GLY A 220 -21.26 -2.26 1.36
CA GLY A 220 -20.99 -1.03 2.11
C GLY A 220 -21.85 -0.91 3.37
N ASP A 221 -23.16 -1.11 3.28
CA ASP A 221 -24.08 -1.06 4.42
C ASP A 221 -23.72 -2.11 5.47
N LEU A 222 -23.43 -3.35 5.05
CA LEU A 222 -22.97 -4.40 5.95
C LEU A 222 -21.64 -4.03 6.64
N TYR A 223 -20.69 -3.44 5.91
CA TYR A 223 -19.45 -2.94 6.50
C TYR A 223 -19.72 -1.87 7.55
N ILE A 224 -20.55 -0.89 7.24
CA ILE A 224 -20.91 0.24 8.12
C ILE A 224 -21.46 -0.30 9.45
N GLU A 225 -22.36 -1.29 9.40
CA GLU A 225 -22.91 -1.92 10.60
C GLU A 225 -21.85 -2.64 11.45
N VAL A 226 -20.94 -3.38 10.80
CA VAL A 226 -19.85 -4.09 11.48
C VAL A 226 -18.84 -3.11 12.07
N PHE A 227 -18.54 -2.02 11.36
CA PHE A 227 -17.64 -0.97 11.82
C PHE A 227 -18.20 -0.26 13.06
N ARG A 228 -19.49 0.09 13.06
CA ARG A 228 -20.18 0.62 14.26
C ARG A 228 -19.97 -0.29 15.47
N LYS A 229 -20.27 -1.58 15.31
CA LYS A 229 -20.11 -2.56 16.38
C LYS A 229 -18.66 -2.65 16.85
N TYR A 230 -17.70 -2.56 15.93
CA TYR A 230 -16.27 -2.61 16.23
C TYR A 230 -15.79 -1.45 17.11
N ILE A 231 -16.26 -0.23 16.84
CA ILE A 231 -15.82 0.96 17.59
C ILE A 231 -16.55 1.16 18.93
N GLU A 232 -17.72 0.54 19.10
CA GLU A 232 -18.54 0.60 20.33
C GLU A 232 -18.06 -0.34 21.44
N TRP A 233 -17.08 -1.21 21.17
CA TRP A 233 -16.57 -2.12 22.19
C TRP A 233 -15.98 -1.39 23.40
N ASP A 234 -16.30 -1.90 24.58
CA ASP A 234 -15.68 -1.51 25.83
C ASP A 234 -14.21 -1.94 25.82
N ARG A 235 -13.33 -0.98 25.51
CA ARG A 235 -11.89 -1.18 25.33
C ARG A 235 -11.21 -1.74 26.58
N THR A 236 -11.77 -1.50 27.77
CA THR A 236 -11.24 -2.02 29.03
C THR A 236 -11.34 -3.53 29.14
N LYS A 237 -12.22 -4.16 28.34
CA LYS A 237 -12.43 -5.62 28.30
C LYS A 237 -11.67 -6.33 27.19
N LEU A 238 -10.94 -5.58 26.36
CA LEU A 238 -10.24 -6.13 25.19
C LEU A 238 -8.83 -6.61 25.50
N GLU A 239 -8.31 -6.38 26.71
CA GLU A 239 -6.93 -6.76 27.10
C GLU A 239 -5.85 -6.32 26.09
N ILE A 240 -6.10 -5.23 25.37
CA ILE A 240 -5.21 -4.65 24.36
C ILE A 240 -4.62 -3.35 24.90
N ARG A 241 -3.35 -3.08 24.60
CA ARG A 241 -2.75 -1.78 24.93
C ARG A 241 -3.46 -0.67 24.15
N PRO A 242 -3.82 0.46 24.77
CA PRO A 242 -4.49 1.56 24.08
C PRO A 242 -3.75 1.99 22.80
N GLU A 243 -2.43 2.07 22.83
CA GLU A 243 -1.61 2.46 21.68
C GLU A 243 -1.77 1.49 20.50
N ASP A 244 -1.82 0.18 20.76
CA ASP A 244 -1.99 -0.82 19.70
C ASP A 244 -3.40 -0.77 19.11
N PHE A 245 -4.42 -0.60 19.95
CA PHE A 245 -5.80 -0.40 19.50
C PHE A 245 -5.93 0.84 18.61
N PHE A 246 -5.46 1.98 19.09
CA PHE A 246 -5.56 3.24 18.34
C PHE A 246 -4.74 3.23 17.07
N GLN A 247 -3.55 2.64 17.10
CA GLN A 247 -2.73 2.53 15.91
C GLN A 247 -3.43 1.72 14.82
N ASP A 248 -4.00 0.56 15.19
CA ASP A 248 -4.71 -0.30 14.25
C ASP A 248 -5.97 0.36 13.67
N ILE A 249 -6.85 0.92 14.50
CA ILE A 249 -8.11 1.50 14.03
C ILE A 249 -7.90 2.78 13.22
N LEU A 250 -6.92 3.62 13.58
CA LEU A 250 -6.63 4.84 12.82
C LEU A 250 -6.02 4.50 11.46
N GLU A 251 -5.12 3.51 11.39
CA GLU A 251 -4.64 3.02 10.08
C GLU A 251 -5.79 2.43 9.26
N LEU A 252 -6.71 1.67 9.86
CA LEU A 252 -7.89 1.16 9.16
C LEU A 252 -8.71 2.32 8.55
N ILE A 253 -9.06 3.35 9.33
CA ILE A 253 -9.86 4.48 8.85
C ILE A 253 -9.11 5.28 7.78
N ILE A 254 -7.80 5.53 7.93
CA ILE A 254 -7.01 6.28 6.94
C ILE A 254 -7.00 5.59 5.57
N TRP A 255 -7.00 4.25 5.56
CA TRP A 255 -6.88 3.41 4.37
C TRP A 255 -8.20 2.89 3.81
N GLU A 256 -9.32 3.22 4.46
CA GLU A 256 -10.66 2.92 3.97
C GLU A 256 -11.06 4.03 2.97
N ASP A 257 -10.96 3.71 1.68
CA ASP A 257 -11.13 4.69 0.59
C ASP A 257 -12.58 4.72 0.02
N TYR A 258 -13.54 4.01 0.63
CA TYR A 258 -14.91 3.81 0.13
C TYR A 258 -15.99 4.57 0.94
N GLY A 259 -15.61 5.32 1.98
CA GLY A 259 -16.53 6.12 2.80
C GLY A 259 -17.37 5.31 3.78
N MET A 260 -17.06 4.02 3.96
CA MET A 260 -17.81 3.13 4.84
C MET A 260 -17.54 3.40 6.34
N THR A 261 -16.56 4.23 6.67
CA THR A 261 -16.27 4.67 8.04
C THR A 261 -16.88 6.03 8.39
N ASP A 262 -17.31 6.82 7.40
CA ASP A 262 -17.69 8.23 7.57
C ASP A 262 -18.86 8.43 8.56
N SER A 263 -19.84 7.52 8.53
CA SER A 263 -21.06 7.61 9.35
C SER A 263 -20.78 7.56 10.85
N TYR A 264 -19.71 6.86 11.26
CA TYR A 264 -19.42 6.59 12.67
C TYR A 264 -18.03 7.09 13.12
N GLU A 265 -17.23 7.62 12.20
CA GLU A 265 -15.94 8.27 12.49
C GLU A 265 -16.12 9.31 13.61
N ALA A 266 -17.14 10.18 13.50
CA ALA A 266 -17.37 11.23 14.50
C ALA A 266 -17.67 10.69 15.90
N ASP A 267 -18.39 9.58 15.99
CA ASP A 267 -18.75 9.00 17.29
C ASP A 267 -17.55 8.33 17.95
N PHE A 268 -16.69 7.67 17.16
CA PHE A 268 -15.40 7.17 17.63
C PHE A 268 -14.53 8.27 18.27
N PHE A 269 -14.37 9.42 17.59
CA PHE A 269 -13.55 10.52 18.12
C PHE A 269 -14.20 11.26 19.30
N LYS A 270 -15.54 11.35 19.34
CA LYS A 270 -16.25 11.93 20.50
C LYS A 270 -16.09 11.08 21.76
N ALA A 271 -16.02 9.76 21.61
CA ALA A 271 -15.89 8.82 22.72
C ALA A 271 -14.48 8.79 23.35
N LEU A 272 -13.49 9.49 22.76
CA LEU A 272 -12.14 9.56 23.32
C LEU A 272 -12.12 10.32 24.65
N SER A 273 -11.61 9.66 25.69
CA SER A 273 -11.28 10.28 26.96
C SER A 273 -10.14 11.29 26.84
N SER A 274 -9.95 12.10 27.88
CA SER A 274 -8.84 13.06 27.96
C SER A 274 -7.46 12.39 27.89
N ALA A 275 -7.32 11.15 28.40
CA ALA A 275 -6.08 10.39 28.37
C ALA A 275 -5.78 9.77 27.00
N GLU A 276 -6.81 9.41 26.23
CA GLU A 276 -6.65 8.78 24.91
C GLU A 276 -6.37 9.80 23.79
N ARG A 277 -6.87 11.03 23.93
CA ARG A 277 -6.70 12.10 22.92
C ARG A 277 -5.23 12.37 22.54
N PRO A 278 -4.27 12.49 23.49
CA PRO A 278 -2.85 12.64 23.16
C PRO A 278 -2.27 11.47 22.35
N ILE A 279 -2.69 10.23 22.65
CA ILE A 279 -2.24 9.02 21.94
C ILE A 279 -2.70 9.08 20.48
N VAL A 280 -4.00 9.31 20.28
CA VAL A 280 -4.61 9.44 18.94
C VAL A 280 -3.96 10.57 18.14
N LYS A 281 -3.73 11.75 18.77
CA LYS A 281 -3.02 12.87 18.15
C LYS A 281 -1.63 12.47 17.67
N ALA A 282 -0.83 11.85 18.54
CA ALA A 282 0.54 11.47 18.21
C ALA A 282 0.60 10.47 17.06
N ILE A 283 -0.33 9.51 17.03
CA ILE A 283 -0.45 8.54 15.95
C ILE A 283 -0.79 9.23 14.62
N LEU A 284 -1.80 10.10 14.60
CA LEU A 284 -2.21 10.79 13.38
C LEU A 284 -1.11 11.71 12.81
N ILE A 285 -0.37 12.41 13.67
CA ILE A 285 0.78 13.22 13.24
C ILE A 285 1.84 12.34 12.58
N ARG A 286 2.22 11.23 13.24
CA ARG A 286 3.19 10.28 12.68
C ARG A 286 2.72 9.71 11.35
N GLN A 287 1.45 9.30 11.26
CA GLN A 287 0.88 8.77 10.02
C GLN A 287 0.89 9.83 8.90
N GLN A 288 0.51 11.06 9.20
CA GLN A 288 0.55 12.17 8.24
C GLN A 288 1.96 12.33 7.64
N GLU A 289 2.99 12.36 8.48
CA GLU A 289 4.40 12.52 8.09
C GLU A 289 4.93 11.33 7.28
N GLU A 290 4.69 10.11 7.76
CA GLU A 290 5.14 8.89 7.08
C GLU A 290 4.48 8.71 5.70
N LEU A 291 3.18 9.00 5.60
CA LEU A 291 2.42 8.89 4.35
C LEU A 291 2.84 9.98 3.36
N ALA A 292 3.08 11.21 3.82
CA ALA A 292 3.58 12.29 2.98
C ALA A 292 4.97 11.97 2.40
N SER A 293 5.84 11.41 3.24
CA SER A 293 7.20 11.00 2.85
C SER A 293 7.17 9.88 1.80
N ALA A 294 6.16 9.01 1.85
CA ALA A 294 5.91 7.95 0.88
C ALA A 294 5.09 8.39 -0.37
N TRP A 295 4.82 9.69 -0.52
CA TRP A 295 4.00 10.30 -1.59
C TRP A 295 2.56 9.81 -1.65
N LEU A 296 2.02 9.38 -0.51
CA LEU A 296 0.63 8.97 -0.36
C LEU A 296 -0.21 10.19 0.07
N ASP A 297 -0.25 11.20 -0.80
CA ASP A 297 -0.83 12.53 -0.48
C ASP A 297 -2.30 12.44 -0.05
N TYR A 298 -3.09 11.50 -0.61
CA TYR A 298 -4.49 11.31 -0.22
C TYR A 298 -4.62 10.78 1.22
N GLN A 299 -3.96 9.67 1.55
CA GLN A 299 -3.98 9.09 2.88
C GLN A 299 -3.36 10.04 3.92
N SER A 300 -2.29 10.76 3.58
CA SER A 300 -1.70 11.80 4.45
C SER A 300 -2.70 12.93 4.74
N LYS A 301 -3.45 13.38 3.72
CA LYS A 301 -4.52 14.38 3.89
C LYS A 301 -5.67 13.86 4.74
N ASN A 302 -6.04 12.58 4.65
CA ASN A 302 -7.06 11.99 5.52
C ASN A 302 -6.64 12.07 6.99
N ALA A 303 -5.40 11.69 7.32
CA ALA A 303 -4.85 11.85 8.67
C ALA A 303 -4.87 13.32 9.15
N ALA A 304 -4.45 14.26 8.28
CA ALA A 304 -4.46 15.69 8.58
C ALA A 304 -5.88 16.24 8.79
N LYS A 305 -6.86 15.78 8.00
CA LYS A 305 -8.27 16.16 8.10
C LYS A 305 -8.86 15.70 9.43
N MET A 306 -8.55 14.48 9.88
CA MET A 306 -8.98 13.99 11.19
C MET A 306 -8.42 14.86 12.33
N LEU A 307 -7.13 15.22 12.27
CA LEU A 307 -6.51 16.12 13.26
C LEU A 307 -7.24 17.46 13.38
N GLU A 308 -7.62 18.05 12.25
CA GLU A 308 -8.31 19.34 12.19
C GLU A 308 -9.78 19.22 12.61
N LYS A 309 -10.53 18.30 11.99
CA LYS A 309 -11.96 18.07 12.21
C LYS A 309 -12.28 17.79 13.68
N TYR A 310 -11.42 17.05 14.38
CA TYR A 310 -11.65 16.62 15.76
C TYR A 310 -10.88 17.44 16.81
N LYS A 311 -10.30 18.59 16.42
CA LYS A 311 -9.58 19.51 17.30
C LYS A 311 -8.49 18.81 18.10
N LEU A 312 -7.69 18.00 17.42
CA LEU A 312 -6.53 17.32 17.99
C LEU A 312 -5.23 18.09 17.73
N ARG A 313 -5.27 19.22 17.02
CA ARG A 313 -4.12 20.14 16.89
C ARG A 313 -3.89 20.94 18.16
#